data_AF-A0A1A6FZD4-F1
#
_entry.id   AF-A0A1A6FZD4-F1
#
_cell.length_a   1.000
_cell.length_b   1.000
_cell.length_c   1.000
_cell.angle_alpha   90.00
_cell.angle_beta   90.00
_cell.angle_gamma   90.00
#
_symmetry.space_group_name_H-M   'P 1'
#
loop_
_entity.id
_entity.type
_entity.pdbx_description
1 polymer ?
#
loop_
_entity_poly.entity_id
_entity_poly.type
_entity_poly.pdbx_seq_one_letter_code
_entity_poly.pdbx_strand_id
1 'polypeptide(L)'
;NEAQKHYEVSISGTKIELTCPLESDGVFKWEKNDKELHDKNEKVLVTEKFSEVEDNGYYVCYSDASQKNAYLYLKARVCENCVEVDLTAVAVIIIVDVCITLGLLMVVYYWSKNRKAKAKPVTRGTGAAGRPRGQNRERPPPVPNPDYEPIRKGQRDLYSGLNQRAV
;
A
#
# COMPACT_ATOMS: atom_id res chain seq x y z
N ASN A 1 25.02 12.60 -44.94
CA ASN A 1 24.44 12.26 -43.63
C ASN A 1 25.37 11.29 -42.92
N GLU A 2 26.40 11.81 -42.26
CA GLU A 2 27.22 11.00 -41.35
C GLU A 2 26.43 10.87 -40.04
N ALA A 3 25.83 9.72 -39.81
CA ALA A 3 25.32 9.39 -38.49
C ALA A 3 26.54 9.38 -37.55
N GLN A 4 26.59 10.30 -36.59
CA GLN A 4 27.60 10.24 -35.53
C GLN A 4 27.39 8.92 -34.77
N LYS A 5 28.29 7.96 -34.99
CA LYS A 5 28.21 6.64 -34.36
C LYS A 5 28.76 6.77 -32.94
N HIS A 6 27.86 6.77 -31.96
CA HIS A 6 28.19 6.85 -30.54
C HIS A 6 28.26 5.44 -29.92
N TYR A 7 29.06 5.31 -28.86
CA TYR A 7 29.04 4.10 -28.04
C TYR A 7 27.67 3.91 -27.40
N GLU A 8 27.17 2.69 -27.42
CA GLU A 8 26.00 2.29 -26.65
C GLU A 8 26.47 1.68 -25.32
N VAL A 9 25.90 2.17 -24.22
CA VAL A 9 26.29 1.83 -22.85
C VAL A 9 25.06 1.30 -22.14
N SER A 10 25.07 0.02 -21.77
CA SER A 10 24.02 -0.61 -20.98
C SER A 10 24.56 -0.90 -19.58
N ILE A 11 23.82 -0.44 -18.56
CA ILE A 11 24.19 -0.61 -17.15
C ILE A 11 23.06 -1.43 -16.51
N SER A 12 23.41 -2.55 -15.90
CA SER A 12 22.46 -3.47 -15.27
C SER A 12 23.00 -3.93 -13.92
N GLY A 13 22.54 -3.30 -12.84
CA GLY A 13 23.04 -3.58 -11.48
C GLY A 13 24.53 -3.27 -11.37
N THR A 14 25.36 -4.30 -11.17
CA THR A 14 26.84 -4.22 -11.11
C THR A 14 27.53 -4.48 -12.45
N LYS A 15 26.76 -4.88 -13.47
CA LYS A 15 27.24 -5.24 -14.79
C LYS A 15 27.18 -4.03 -15.73
N ILE A 16 28.25 -3.81 -16.49
CA ILE A 16 28.28 -2.82 -17.57
C ILE A 16 28.60 -3.53 -18.89
N GLU A 17 27.88 -3.15 -19.94
CA GLU A 17 28.10 -3.60 -21.30
C GLU A 17 28.35 -2.38 -22.19
N LEU A 18 29.52 -2.34 -22.85
CA LEU A 18 29.87 -1.30 -23.82
C LEU A 18 29.83 -1.90 -25.22
N THR A 19 29.07 -1.29 -26.12
CA THR A 19 29.01 -1.72 -27.52
C THR A 19 29.79 -0.74 -28.40
N CYS A 20 30.69 -1.29 -29.20
CA CYS A 20 31.50 -0.51 -30.13
C CYS A 20 30.64 0.08 -31.27
N PRO A 21 30.74 1.39 -31.56
CA PRO A 21 30.00 2.03 -32.65
C PRO A 21 30.41 1.59 -34.05
N LEU A 22 31.59 0.99 -34.21
CA LEU A 22 32.09 0.58 -35.51
C LEU A 22 31.28 -0.59 -36.08
N GLU A 23 30.92 -0.49 -37.35
CA GLU A 23 30.38 -1.60 -38.13
C GLU A 23 31.54 -2.24 -38.90
N SER A 24 32.11 -3.27 -38.30
CA SER A 24 33.08 -4.15 -38.97
C SER A 24 32.81 -5.59 -38.56
N ASP A 25 32.86 -6.51 -39.52
CA ASP A 25 32.71 -7.95 -39.29
C ASP A 25 34.02 -8.61 -38.81
N GLY A 26 35.00 -7.81 -38.41
CA GLY A 26 36.34 -8.25 -37.98
C GLY A 26 36.49 -8.39 -36.47
N VAL A 27 37.69 -8.79 -36.05
CA VAL A 27 38.11 -8.83 -34.64
C VAL A 27 38.22 -7.40 -34.10
N PHE A 28 37.51 -7.12 -33.01
CA PHE A 28 37.60 -5.83 -32.31
C PHE A 28 38.73 -5.89 -31.30
N LYS A 29 39.46 -4.80 -31.13
CA LYS A 29 40.43 -4.63 -30.06
C LYS A 29 39.93 -3.55 -29.12
N TRP A 30 40.09 -3.79 -27.83
CA TRP A 30 39.69 -2.87 -26.78
C TRP A 30 40.89 -2.40 -26.00
N GLU A 31 40.91 -1.10 -25.69
CA GLU A 31 41.87 -0.51 -24.77
C GLU A 31 41.15 0.23 -23.66
N LYS A 32 41.72 0.13 -22.45
CA LYS A 32 41.31 0.85 -21.25
C LYS A 32 42.51 1.61 -20.70
N ASN A 33 42.42 2.94 -20.63
CA ASN A 33 43.51 3.81 -20.19
C ASN A 33 44.85 3.47 -20.88
N ASP A 34 44.81 3.38 -22.22
CA ASP A 34 45.95 3.05 -23.10
C ASP A 34 46.56 1.65 -22.90
N LYS A 35 45.88 0.76 -22.19
CA LYS A 35 46.27 -0.65 -22.03
C LYS A 35 45.32 -1.56 -22.80
N GLU A 36 45.89 -2.43 -23.64
CA GLU A 36 45.15 -3.38 -24.46
C GLU A 36 44.55 -4.51 -23.61
N LEU A 37 43.29 -4.83 -23.89
CA LEU A 37 42.53 -5.92 -23.27
C LEU A 37 42.56 -7.12 -24.23
N HIS A 38 43.64 -7.91 -24.20
CA HIS A 38 43.87 -9.00 -25.15
C HIS A 38 42.79 -10.10 -25.18
N ASP A 39 42.05 -10.29 -24.08
CA ASP A 39 41.03 -11.34 -23.97
C ASP A 39 39.65 -10.91 -24.50
N LYS A 40 39.49 -9.66 -24.95
CA LYS A 40 38.18 -9.12 -25.34
C LYS A 40 38.19 -8.69 -26.80
N ASN A 41 37.70 -9.60 -27.64
CA ASN A 41 37.75 -9.48 -29.11
C ASN A 41 36.39 -9.23 -29.77
N GLU A 42 35.34 -9.19 -28.95
CA GLU A 42 33.96 -9.04 -29.39
C GLU A 42 33.57 -7.56 -29.54
N LYS A 43 32.52 -7.31 -30.32
CA LYS A 43 31.93 -5.97 -30.48
C LYS A 43 31.40 -5.41 -29.16
N VAL A 44 31.02 -6.29 -28.24
CA VAL A 44 30.47 -5.95 -26.92
C VAL A 44 31.49 -6.28 -25.85
N LEU A 45 31.82 -5.29 -25.02
CA LEU A 45 32.68 -5.41 -23.87
C LEU A 45 31.82 -5.58 -22.62
N VAL A 46 31.82 -6.78 -22.03
CA VAL A 46 31.08 -7.06 -20.81
C VAL A 46 32.00 -7.02 -19.59
N THR A 47 31.60 -6.30 -18.54
CA THR A 47 32.26 -6.27 -17.23
C THR A 47 31.23 -6.59 -16.15
N GLU A 48 31.33 -7.78 -15.52
CA GLU A 48 30.32 -8.29 -14.57
C GLU A 48 30.31 -7.57 -13.22
N LYS A 49 31.49 -7.25 -12.67
CA LYS A 49 31.66 -6.57 -11.39
C LYS A 49 32.40 -5.27 -11.59
N PHE A 50 31.67 -4.23 -11.98
CA PHE A 50 32.28 -2.94 -12.23
C PHE A 50 32.69 -2.24 -10.92
N SER A 51 33.95 -1.80 -10.84
CA SER A 51 34.48 -1.02 -9.73
C SER A 51 34.63 0.46 -10.11
N GLU A 52 34.04 1.38 -9.34
CA GLU A 52 34.18 2.84 -9.58
C GLU A 52 35.66 3.28 -9.58
N VAL A 53 36.50 2.62 -8.78
CA VAL A 53 37.91 3.03 -8.64
C VAL A 53 38.77 2.45 -9.76
N GLU A 54 38.53 1.20 -10.16
CA GLU A 54 39.40 0.48 -11.08
C GLU A 54 38.91 0.56 -12.52
N ASP A 55 37.59 0.59 -12.74
CA ASP A 55 36.96 0.46 -14.06
C ASP A 55 36.54 1.78 -14.71
N ASN A 56 36.57 2.88 -13.97
CA ASN A 56 36.42 4.20 -14.57
C ASN A 56 37.65 4.57 -15.41
N GLY A 57 37.42 5.23 -16.55
CA GLY A 57 38.51 5.63 -17.42
C GLY A 57 38.12 5.81 -18.88
N TYR A 58 39.14 5.91 -19.71
CA TYR A 58 39.01 6.01 -21.16
C TYR A 58 38.98 4.63 -21.79
N TYR A 59 37.95 4.39 -22.59
CA TYR A 59 37.76 3.20 -23.39
C TYR A 59 37.84 3.57 -24.87
N VAL A 60 38.51 2.74 -25.66
CA VAL A 60 38.51 2.84 -27.12
C VAL A 60 38.42 1.45 -27.71
N CYS A 61 37.50 1.29 -28.66
CA CYS A 61 37.48 0.14 -29.55
C CYS A 61 38.02 0.53 -30.93
N TYR A 62 38.72 -0.39 -31.55
CA TYR A 62 39.22 -0.25 -32.91
C TYR A 62 39.32 -1.62 -33.57
N SER A 63 39.47 -1.64 -34.89
CA SER A 63 39.74 -2.86 -35.65
C SER A 63 40.97 -2.63 -36.52
N ASP A 64 41.56 -3.69 -37.10
CA ASP A 64 42.75 -3.51 -37.94
C ASP A 64 42.50 -2.60 -39.16
N ALA A 65 41.23 -2.46 -39.58
CA ALA A 65 40.81 -1.58 -40.66
C ALA A 65 40.52 -0.13 -40.22
N SER A 66 40.42 0.14 -38.92
CA SER A 66 39.99 1.44 -38.39
C SER A 66 40.95 1.99 -37.34
N GLN A 67 41.34 3.26 -37.49
CA GLN A 67 42.19 3.94 -36.51
C GLN A 67 41.41 4.28 -35.23
N LYS A 68 42.14 4.45 -34.12
CA LYS A 68 41.64 4.82 -32.78
C LYS A 68 41.06 6.24 -32.77
N ASN A 69 39.86 6.40 -33.32
CA ASN A 69 39.29 7.72 -33.56
C ASN A 69 38.14 8.06 -32.61
N ALA A 70 37.59 7.08 -31.90
CA ALA A 70 36.42 7.24 -31.03
C ALA A 70 36.74 6.84 -29.59
N TYR A 71 36.99 7.82 -28.73
CA TYR A 71 37.22 7.60 -27.30
C TYR A 71 35.94 7.77 -26.51
N LEU A 72 35.69 6.89 -25.55
CA LEU A 72 34.62 6.97 -24.57
C LEU A 72 35.23 7.18 -23.18
N TYR A 73 34.89 8.27 -22.50
CA TYR A 73 35.21 8.41 -21.09
C TYR A 73 34.04 7.86 -20.25
N LEU A 74 34.24 6.71 -19.63
CA LEU A 74 33.24 6.07 -18.78
C LEU A 74 33.48 6.48 -17.32
N LYS A 75 32.48 7.14 -16.75
CA LYS A 75 32.40 7.42 -15.32
C LYS A 75 31.05 6.96 -14.80
N ALA A 76 31.01 5.74 -14.29
CA ALA A 76 29.81 5.11 -13.78
C ALA A 76 29.94 4.78 -12.30
N ARG A 77 28.80 4.77 -11.60
CA ARG A 77 28.65 4.22 -10.25
C ARG A 77 27.63 3.12 -10.32
N VAL A 78 28.04 1.92 -9.97
CA VAL A 78 27.16 0.76 -9.89
C VAL A 78 26.94 0.38 -8.44
N CYS A 79 25.80 -0.25 -8.15
CA CYS A 79 25.52 -0.74 -6.81
C CYS A 79 24.70 -2.02 -6.85
N GLU A 80 24.93 -2.89 -5.86
CA GLU A 80 24.17 -4.11 -5.66
C GLU A 80 22.78 -3.77 -5.10
N ASN A 81 21.73 -4.38 -5.67
CA ASN A 81 20.33 -4.20 -5.27
C ASN A 81 19.76 -2.78 -5.39
N CYS A 82 20.42 -1.91 -6.14
CA CYS A 82 19.84 -0.63 -6.51
C CYS A 82 18.78 -0.83 -7.59
N VAL A 83 17.61 -0.24 -7.37
CA VAL A 83 16.55 -0.15 -8.37
C VAL A 83 16.65 1.23 -9.00
N GLU A 84 16.67 1.29 -10.33
CA GLU A 84 16.56 2.54 -11.04
C GLU A 84 15.17 3.13 -10.79
N VAL A 85 15.13 4.24 -10.07
CA VAL A 85 13.87 4.90 -9.71
C VAL A 85 13.51 5.85 -10.85
N ASP A 86 12.76 5.33 -11.83
CA ASP A 86 12.14 6.16 -12.85
C ASP A 86 10.87 6.85 -12.33
N LEU A 87 10.57 8.04 -12.84
CA LEU A 87 9.36 8.80 -12.52
C LEU A 87 8.10 7.96 -12.79
N THR A 88 8.11 7.19 -13.87
CA THR A 88 6.98 6.31 -14.22
C THR A 88 6.81 5.20 -13.19
N ALA A 89 7.91 4.58 -12.74
CA ALA A 89 7.88 3.53 -11.72
C ALA A 89 7.31 4.07 -10.39
N VAL A 90 7.76 5.25 -9.95
CA VAL A 90 7.23 5.90 -8.74
C VAL A 90 5.74 6.21 -8.88
N ALA A 91 5.33 6.76 -10.03
CA ALA A 91 3.92 7.06 -10.28
C ALA A 91 3.05 5.81 -10.22
N VAL A 92 3.51 4.69 -10.82
CA VAL A 92 2.80 3.40 -10.76
C VAL A 92 2.69 2.89 -9.32
N ILE A 93 3.76 2.96 -8.53
CA ILE A 93 3.73 2.55 -7.12
C ILE A 93 2.67 3.34 -6.33
N ILE A 94 2.62 4.66 -6.52
CA ILE A 94 1.62 5.52 -5.85
C ILE A 94 0.20 5.15 -6.28
N ILE A 95 -0.04 4.98 -7.58
CA ILE A 95 -1.37 4.62 -8.10
C ILE A 95 -1.82 3.27 -7.50
N VAL A 96 -0.94 2.28 -7.48
CA VAL A 96 -1.22 0.95 -6.91
C VAL A 96 -1.59 1.06 -5.43
N ASP A 97 -0.84 1.83 -4.64
CA ASP A 97 -1.13 2.05 -3.22
C ASP A 97 -2.49 2.74 -2.99
N VAL A 98 -2.79 3.78 -3.77
CA VAL A 98 -4.10 4.46 -3.73
C VAL A 98 -5.24 3.50 -4.09
N CYS A 99 -5.07 2.66 -5.11
CA CYS A 99 -6.07 1.66 -5.48
C CYS A 99 -6.28 0.61 -4.39
N ILE A 100 -5.20 0.13 -3.76
CA ILE A 100 -5.28 -0.85 -2.66
C ILE A 100 -5.99 -0.24 -1.46
N THR A 101 -5.57 0.95 -1.03
CA THR A 101 -6.18 1.64 0.12
C THR A 101 -7.65 1.93 -0.11
N LEU A 102 -8.03 2.46 -1.28
CA LEU A 102 -9.45 2.67 -1.65
C LEU A 102 -10.23 1.36 -1.75
N GLY A 103 -9.63 0.31 -2.30
CA GLY A 103 -10.23 -1.02 -2.38
C GLY A 103 -10.54 -1.60 -1.00
N LEU A 104 -9.58 -1.54 -0.08
CA LEU A 104 -9.75 -1.96 1.31
C LEU A 104 -10.83 -1.15 2.02
N LEU A 105 -10.85 0.18 1.84
CA LEU A 105 -11.90 1.05 2.39
C LEU A 105 -13.29 0.66 1.87
N MET A 106 -13.43 0.40 0.57
CA MET A 106 -14.69 -0.06 -0.01
C MET A 106 -15.12 -1.41 0.56
N VAL A 107 -14.22 -2.40 0.64
CA VAL A 107 -14.52 -3.72 1.20
C VAL A 107 -15.00 -3.60 2.65
N VAL A 108 -14.27 -2.88 3.49
CA VAL A 108 -14.66 -2.64 4.90
C VAL A 108 -15.99 -1.90 4.97
N TYR A 109 -16.20 -0.88 4.13
CA TYR A 109 -17.45 -0.15 4.05
C TYR A 109 -18.63 -1.08 3.73
N TYR A 110 -18.53 -1.89 2.67
CA TYR A 110 -19.58 -2.83 2.28
C TYR A 110 -19.79 -3.92 3.33
N TRP A 111 -18.73 -4.45 3.93
CA TRP A 111 -18.86 -5.43 5.02
C TRP A 111 -19.53 -4.83 6.25
N SER A 112 -19.18 -3.61 6.62
CA SER A 112 -19.82 -2.89 7.73
C SER A 112 -21.29 -2.65 7.45
N LYS A 113 -21.65 -2.24 6.22
CA LYS A 113 -23.03 -2.01 5.78
C LYS A 113 -23.85 -3.30 5.75
N ASN A 114 -23.28 -4.38 5.22
CA ASN A 114 -23.93 -5.69 5.13
C ASN A 114 -24.06 -6.37 6.52
N ARG A 115 -23.19 -6.03 7.48
CA ARG A 115 -23.34 -6.47 8.89
C ARG A 115 -24.41 -5.70 9.67
N LYS A 116 -24.88 -4.53 9.20
CA LYS A 116 -25.94 -3.76 9.91
C LYS A 116 -27.32 -4.46 9.93
N ALA A 117 -27.50 -5.58 9.24
CA ALA A 117 -28.75 -6.35 9.25
C ALA A 117 -28.77 -7.56 10.22
N LYS A 118 -27.69 -7.82 10.98
CA LYS A 118 -27.63 -8.92 11.98
C LYS A 118 -27.51 -8.43 13.43
N ALA A 119 -27.46 -7.11 13.65
CA ALA A 119 -27.98 -6.61 14.92
C ALA A 119 -29.48 -6.86 14.85
N LYS A 120 -29.98 -7.92 15.50
CA LYS A 120 -31.41 -8.06 15.76
C LYS A 120 -31.87 -6.65 16.17
N PRO A 121 -32.84 -6.02 15.48
CA PRO A 121 -33.51 -4.91 16.11
C PRO A 121 -33.94 -5.49 17.45
N VAL A 122 -33.43 -4.93 18.56
CA VAL A 122 -34.20 -5.01 19.79
C VAL A 122 -35.51 -4.42 19.35
N THR A 123 -36.50 -5.27 19.14
CA THR A 123 -37.86 -4.88 18.82
C THR A 123 -38.21 -3.88 19.90
N ARG A 124 -38.04 -2.58 19.59
CA ARG A 124 -38.79 -1.52 20.21
C ARG A 124 -40.19 -1.83 19.71
N GLY A 125 -40.86 -2.72 20.44
CA GLY A 125 -42.25 -2.99 20.25
C GLY A 125 -42.92 -1.64 20.17
N THR A 126 -43.65 -1.46 19.07
CA THR A 126 -44.80 -0.58 19.01
C THR A 126 -45.63 -0.82 20.27
N GLY A 127 -45.46 0.06 21.26
CA GLY A 127 -46.03 -0.13 22.58
C GLY A 127 -45.64 1.02 23.48
N ALA A 128 -46.64 1.82 23.85
CA ALA A 128 -46.54 2.95 24.75
C ALA A 128 -45.66 2.65 26.00
N ALA A 129 -44.82 3.62 26.33
CA ALA A 129 -44.16 3.86 27.62
C ALA A 129 -44.24 2.72 28.67
N GLY A 130 -43.21 1.88 28.74
CA GLY A 130 -42.99 0.94 29.85
C GLY A 130 -41.53 0.93 30.28
N ARG A 131 -41.23 1.44 31.48
CA ARG A 131 -39.91 1.36 32.15
C ARG A 131 -39.37 -0.09 32.13
N PRO A 132 -38.05 -0.33 32.03
CA PRO A 132 -37.49 -1.66 32.25
C PRO A 132 -37.80 -2.07 33.69
N ARG A 133 -38.71 -3.02 33.86
CA ARG A 133 -39.08 -3.55 35.17
C ARG A 133 -37.88 -4.37 35.65
N GLY A 134 -37.18 -3.84 36.65
CA GLY A 134 -36.07 -4.52 37.32
C GLY A 134 -36.50 -5.90 37.84
N GLN A 135 -35.51 -6.79 37.94
CA GLN A 135 -35.61 -8.17 38.43
C GLN A 135 -36.65 -8.29 39.57
N ASN A 136 -37.54 -9.27 39.43
CA ASN A 136 -38.67 -9.53 40.33
C ASN A 136 -38.16 -9.90 41.74
N ARG A 137 -37.81 -8.88 42.53
CA ARG A 137 -37.72 -8.98 43.98
C ARG A 137 -39.11 -8.67 44.49
N GLU A 138 -39.73 -9.65 45.16
CA GLU A 138 -40.93 -9.43 45.96
C GLU A 138 -40.74 -8.17 46.79
N ARG A 139 -41.53 -7.14 46.47
CA ARG A 139 -41.58 -5.95 47.31
C ARG A 139 -42.23 -6.39 48.62
N PRO A 140 -41.63 -6.13 49.79
CA PRO A 140 -42.35 -6.30 51.04
C PRO A 140 -43.64 -5.46 50.98
N PRO A 141 -44.76 -5.96 51.55
CA PRO A 141 -46.01 -5.20 51.56
C PRO A 141 -45.76 -3.81 52.17
N PRO A 142 -46.40 -2.75 51.65
CA PRO A 142 -46.28 -1.41 52.22
C PRO A 142 -46.55 -1.48 53.72
N VAL A 143 -45.65 -0.88 54.52
CA VAL A 143 -45.82 -0.79 55.97
C VAL A 143 -47.18 -0.14 56.23
N PRO A 144 -48.11 -0.80 56.95
CA PRO A 144 -49.40 -0.20 57.28
C PRO A 144 -49.15 1.11 58.03
N ASN A 145 -49.68 2.21 57.50
CA ASN A 145 -49.60 3.50 58.16
C ASN A 145 -50.29 3.36 59.54
N PRO A 146 -49.61 3.63 60.68
CA PRO A 146 -50.19 3.45 62.02
C PRO A 146 -51.46 4.28 62.24
N ASP A 147 -51.66 5.34 61.45
CA ASP A 147 -52.81 6.23 61.53
C ASP A 147 -54.07 5.71 60.82
N TYR A 148 -54.00 4.55 60.15
CA TYR A 148 -55.16 3.97 59.46
C TYR A 148 -55.27 2.45 59.68
N GLU A 149 -56.47 1.98 59.99
CA GLU A 149 -56.77 0.55 60.12
C GLU A 149 -56.75 -0.15 58.74
N PRO A 150 -56.21 -1.38 58.62
CA PRO A 150 -56.19 -2.12 57.37
C PRO A 150 -57.60 -2.34 56.80
N ILE A 151 -57.84 -1.84 55.58
CA ILE A 151 -59.15 -1.94 54.90
C ILE A 151 -59.53 -3.41 54.69
N ARG A 152 -60.64 -3.85 55.29
CA ARG A 152 -61.20 -5.20 55.09
C ARG A 152 -61.82 -5.29 53.70
N LYS A 153 -61.18 -6.06 52.81
CA LYS A 153 -61.72 -6.34 51.48
C LYS A 153 -63.05 -7.10 51.60
N GLY A 154 -64.15 -6.46 51.21
CA GLY A 154 -65.49 -7.07 51.19
C GLY A 154 -66.57 -6.27 51.93
N GLN A 155 -66.20 -5.24 52.70
CA GLN A 155 -67.14 -4.37 53.40
C GLN A 155 -67.24 -3.03 52.66
N ARG A 156 -68.45 -2.63 52.24
CA ARG A 156 -68.70 -1.26 51.74
C ARG A 156 -68.75 -0.33 52.93
N ASP A 157 -67.79 0.59 53.03
CA ASP A 157 -67.82 1.62 54.06
C ASP A 157 -69.04 2.52 53.87
N LEU A 158 -69.71 2.90 54.96
CA LEU A 158 -70.97 3.63 54.97
C LEU A 158 -70.93 4.96 54.17
N TYR A 159 -69.73 5.52 53.96
CA TYR A 159 -69.50 6.76 53.21
C TYR A 159 -69.02 6.55 51.77
N SER A 160 -68.88 5.31 51.29
CA SER A 160 -68.39 5.00 49.94
C SER A 160 -69.37 5.34 48.79
N GLY A 161 -70.56 5.87 49.11
CA GLY A 161 -71.59 6.27 48.14
C GLY A 161 -71.67 7.77 47.82
N LEU A 162 -70.90 8.63 48.49
CA LEU A 162 -70.97 10.09 48.30
C LEU A 162 -69.84 10.56 47.39
N ASN A 163 -69.91 10.22 46.09
CA ASN A 163 -69.29 10.98 44.99
C ASN A 163 -69.85 10.51 43.64
N GLN A 164 -71.07 10.93 43.35
CA GLN A 164 -71.52 11.12 41.98
C GLN A 164 -72.20 12.49 41.88
N ARG A 165 -71.39 13.53 41.67
CA ARG A 165 -71.83 14.66 40.86
C ARG A 165 -71.02 14.61 39.57
N ALA A 166 -71.71 14.19 38.52
CA ALA A 166 -71.39 14.62 37.18
C ALA A 166 -71.86 16.08 37.05
N VAL A 167 -71.06 16.87 36.31
CA VAL A 167 -71.13 18.34 36.08
C VAL A 167 -70.42 19.18 37.15
#